data_AF-A0A4U5N5W5-F1
#
_entry.id   AF-A0A4U5N5W5-F1
#
_cell.length_a   1.000
_cell.length_b   1.000
_cell.length_c   1.000
_cell.angle_alpha   90.00
_cell.angle_beta   90.00
_cell.angle_gamma   90.00
#
_symmetry.space_group_name_H-M   'P 1'
#
loop_
_entity.id
_entity.type
_entity.pdbx_description
1 polymer ?
#
loop_
_entity_poly.entity_id
_entity_poly.type
_entity_poly.pdbx_seq_one_letter_code
_entity_poly.pdbx_strand_id
1 'polypeptide(L)'
;MSSSTVVDQKELERRETYLRAYNRPRSLVDPFTWNYPWKGAGLIAAISIGTIHIHNLWFKKPWYFAVVPRAALVGVCATLGYGMGKLREHHYRTRDAVIEHYIELHPEDFDHLKDYHGRPFSKVLLPWYPHRTQYQKHE
;
A
#
# COMPACT_ATOMS: atom_id res chain seq x y z
N MET A 1 16.56 -24.56 -8.72
CA MET A 1 15.96 -23.43 -9.49
C MET A 1 16.69 -23.33 -10.80
N SER A 2 16.02 -23.02 -11.91
CA SER A 2 16.71 -22.70 -13.15
C SER A 2 17.44 -21.36 -12.98
N SER A 3 18.57 -21.17 -13.67
CA SER A 3 19.32 -19.91 -13.66
C SER A 3 18.44 -18.71 -14.07
N SER A 4 17.37 -18.95 -14.84
CA SER A 4 16.40 -17.93 -15.25
C SER A 4 15.48 -17.42 -14.13
N THR A 5 15.33 -18.15 -13.02
CA THR A 5 14.44 -17.74 -11.91
C THR A 5 15.18 -17.09 -10.74
N VAL A 6 16.51 -17.17 -10.73
CA VAL A 6 17.34 -16.56 -9.69
C VAL A 6 17.49 -15.08 -10.02
N VAL A 7 16.97 -14.23 -9.15
CA VAL A 7 17.13 -12.78 -9.25
C VAL A 7 18.55 -12.44 -8.78
N ASP A 8 19.25 -11.59 -9.53
CA ASP A 8 20.59 -11.12 -9.13
C ASP A 8 20.53 -10.37 -7.80
N GLN A 9 21.58 -10.51 -6.98
CA GLN A 9 21.64 -9.91 -5.64
C GLN A 9 21.49 -8.39 -5.70
N LYS A 10 22.10 -7.76 -6.71
CA LYS A 10 22.00 -6.30 -6.93
C LYS A 10 20.57 -5.85 -7.21
N GLU A 11 19.79 -6.69 -7.89
CA GLU A 11 18.39 -6.40 -8.19
C GLU A 11 17.50 -6.59 -6.95
N LEU A 12 17.84 -7.51 -6.05
CA LEU A 12 17.18 -7.65 -4.75
C LEU A 12 17.43 -6.43 -3.86
N GLU A 13 18.68 -6.02 -3.71
CA GLU A 13 19.07 -4.82 -2.94
C GLU A 13 18.37 -3.56 -3.49
N ARG A 14 18.28 -3.42 -4.82
CA ARG A 14 17.53 -2.34 -5.47
C ARG A 14 16.05 -2.35 -5.05
N ARG A 15 15.41 -3.52 -4.99
CA ARG A 15 14.00 -3.67 -4.59
C ARG A 15 13.80 -3.34 -3.12
N GLU A 16 14.66 -3.85 -2.25
CA GLU A 16 14.63 -3.59 -0.81
C GLU A 16 14.78 -2.09 -0.51
N THR A 17 15.64 -1.41 -1.27
CA THR A 17 15.82 0.04 -1.15
C THR A 17 14.51 0.81 -1.38
N TYR A 18 13.66 0.35 -2.31
CA TYR A 18 12.36 0.98 -2.60
C TYR A 18 11.24 0.65 -1.62
N LEU A 19 11.43 -0.34 -0.73
CA LEU A 19 10.46 -0.66 0.32
C LEU A 19 10.42 0.45 1.38
N ARG A 20 11.57 1.09 1.64
CA ARG A 20 11.65 2.20 2.60
C ARG A 20 10.92 3.44 2.08
N ALA A 21 10.16 4.07 2.97
CA ALA A 21 9.44 5.30 2.67
C ALA A 21 10.40 6.40 2.19
N TYR A 22 9.96 7.23 1.23
CA TYR A 22 10.73 8.28 0.54
C TYR A 22 11.82 7.85 -0.45
N ASN A 23 12.17 6.56 -0.53
CA ASN A 23 13.15 6.10 -1.52
C ASN A 23 12.54 5.83 -2.91
N ARG A 24 11.23 5.55 -2.97
CA ARG A 24 10.53 5.33 -4.24
C ARG A 24 10.29 6.66 -4.95
N PRO A 25 10.62 6.79 -6.25
CA PRO A 25 10.33 7.99 -7.02
C PRO A 25 8.82 8.22 -7.07
N ARG A 26 8.40 9.44 -6.74
CA ARG A 26 6.98 9.80 -6.74
C ARG A 26 6.50 10.04 -8.17
N SER A 27 5.49 9.30 -8.60
CA SER A 27 4.73 9.59 -9.81
C SER A 27 3.45 10.33 -9.43
N LEU A 28 3.11 11.40 -10.15
CA LEU A 28 1.85 12.11 -9.94
C LEU A 28 0.63 11.30 -10.39
N VAL A 29 0.80 10.41 -11.37
CA VAL A 29 -0.30 9.64 -11.97
C VAL A 29 -0.59 8.38 -11.15
N ASP A 30 0.43 7.77 -10.54
CA ASP A 30 0.27 6.57 -9.73
C ASP A 30 0.13 6.90 -8.23
N PRO A 31 -1.09 6.84 -7.66
CA PRO A 31 -1.32 7.13 -6.25
C PRO A 31 -0.63 6.12 -5.31
N PHE A 32 -0.26 4.93 -5.79
CA PHE A 32 0.46 3.95 -4.98
C PHE A 32 1.90 4.36 -4.68
N THR A 33 2.50 5.21 -5.54
CA THR A 33 3.84 5.77 -5.33
C THR A 33 3.88 6.90 -4.30
N TRP A 34 2.73 7.42 -3.87
CA TRP A 34 2.69 8.56 -2.96
C TRP A 34 3.03 8.14 -1.53
N ASN A 35 3.72 9.01 -0.80
CA ASN A 35 3.97 8.82 0.63
C ASN A 35 2.65 8.93 1.42
N TYR A 36 2.60 8.33 2.60
CA TYR A 36 1.40 8.33 3.46
C TYR A 36 0.78 9.72 3.71
N PRO A 37 1.56 10.80 3.94
CA PRO A 37 0.98 12.15 4.08
C PRO A 37 0.20 12.60 2.85
N TRP A 38 0.73 12.34 1.65
CA TRP A 38 0.09 12.72 0.39
C TRP A 38 -1.11 11.84 0.05
N LYS A 39 -1.05 10.54 0.39
CA LYS A 39 -2.21 9.65 0.30
C LYS A 39 -3.34 10.11 1.22
N GLY A 40 -3.01 10.48 2.46
CA GLY A 40 -3.96 11.03 3.43
C GLY A 40 -4.61 12.32 2.93
N ALA A 41 -3.81 13.26 2.44
CA ALA A 41 -4.31 14.51 1.86
C ALA A 41 -5.25 14.27 0.66
N GLY A 42 -4.82 13.42 -0.28
CA GLY A 42 -5.61 13.10 -1.49
C GLY A 42 -6.93 12.38 -1.17
N LEU A 43 -6.90 11.41 -0.24
CA LEU A 43 -8.10 10.70 0.18
C LEU A 43 -9.11 11.64 0.84
N ILE A 44 -8.66 12.46 1.80
CA ILE A 44 -9.56 13.39 2.48
C ILE A 44 -10.09 14.44 1.51
N ALA A 45 -9.27 14.97 0.60
CA ALA A 45 -9.73 15.88 -0.43
C ALA A 45 -10.82 15.26 -1.32
N ALA A 46 -10.63 14.01 -1.76
CA ALA A 46 -11.63 13.29 -2.57
C ALA A 46 -12.94 13.09 -1.81
N ILE A 47 -12.86 12.70 -0.53
CA ILE A 47 -14.02 12.57 0.36
C ILE A 47 -14.72 13.92 0.51
N SER A 48 -14.00 15.00 0.80
CA SER A 48 -14.57 16.34 0.95
C SER A 48 -15.30 16.81 -0.31
N ILE A 49 -14.72 16.58 -1.48
CA ILE A 49 -15.35 16.91 -2.77
C ILE A 49 -16.63 16.09 -2.97
N GLY A 50 -16.58 14.78 -2.69
CA GLY A 50 -17.75 13.89 -2.76
C GLY A 50 -18.86 14.33 -1.80
N THR A 51 -18.52 14.68 -0.56
CA THR A 51 -19.47 15.20 0.43
C THR A 51 -20.10 16.52 -0.03
N ILE A 52 -19.31 17.44 -0.60
CA ILE A 52 -19.84 18.70 -1.15
C ILE A 52 -20.80 18.43 -2.31
N HIS A 53 -20.46 17.47 -3.19
CA HIS A 53 -21.32 17.07 -4.29
C HIS A 53 -22.67 16.52 -3.79
N ILE A 54 -22.64 15.58 -2.84
CA ILE A 54 -23.84 14.99 -2.24
C ILE A 54 -24.68 16.07 -1.53
N HIS A 55 -24.03 16.96 -0.79
CA HIS A 55 -24.70 18.10 -0.15
C HIS A 55 -25.41 18.98 -1.18
N ASN A 56 -24.80 19.24 -2.34
CA ASN A 56 -25.44 20.02 -3.39
C ASN A 56 -26.66 19.32 -3.98
N LEU A 57 -26.56 18.02 -4.25
CA LEU A 57 -27.69 17.23 -4.74
C LEU A 57 -28.86 17.26 -3.75
N TRP A 58 -28.57 17.07 -2.45
CA TRP A 58 -29.58 17.08 -1.40
C TRP A 58 -30.33 18.41 -1.31
N PHE A 59 -29.60 19.53 -1.37
CA PHE A 59 -30.17 20.87 -1.28
C PHE A 59 -30.56 21.47 -2.65
N LYS A 60 -30.55 20.66 -3.73
CA LYS A 60 -30.87 21.10 -5.10
C LYS A 60 -30.07 22.33 -5.54
N LYS A 61 -28.81 22.43 -5.13
CA LYS A 61 -27.89 23.53 -5.49
C LYS A 61 -27.05 23.14 -6.70
N PRO A 62 -26.72 24.09 -7.61
CA PRO A 62 -25.82 23.80 -8.71
C PRO A 62 -24.41 23.47 -8.19
N TRP A 63 -23.65 22.71 -8.98
CA TRP A 63 -22.29 22.27 -8.63
C TRP A 63 -21.36 23.43 -8.25
N TYR A 64 -21.42 24.54 -8.98
CA TYR A 64 -20.60 25.73 -8.77
C TYR A 64 -21.09 26.63 -7.62
N PHE A 65 -22.09 26.23 -6.84
CA PHE A 65 -22.54 27.03 -5.71
C PHE A 65 -21.38 27.23 -4.71
N ALA A 66 -21.07 28.46 -4.33
CA ALA A 66 -20.08 28.79 -3.31
C ALA A 66 -18.68 28.15 -3.51
N VAL A 67 -18.15 28.18 -4.75
CA VAL A 67 -16.86 27.54 -5.09
C VAL A 67 -15.71 27.99 -4.18
N VAL A 68 -15.56 29.29 -3.94
CA VAL A 68 -14.44 29.85 -3.17
C VAL A 68 -14.40 29.32 -1.72
N PRO A 69 -15.45 29.49 -0.89
CA PRO A 69 -15.42 28.99 0.48
C PRO A 69 -15.36 27.45 0.54
N ARG A 70 -15.87 26.75 -0.46
CA ARG A 70 -15.79 25.28 -0.55
C ARG A 70 -14.42 24.77 -0.93
N ALA A 71 -13.74 25.44 -1.85
CA ALA A 71 -12.36 25.16 -2.18
C ALA A 71 -11.45 25.40 -0.97
N ALA A 72 -11.70 26.47 -0.20
CA ALA A 72 -11.01 26.72 1.06
C ALA A 72 -11.26 25.59 2.08
N LEU A 73 -12.51 25.15 2.24
CA LEU A 73 -12.86 24.02 3.11
C LEU A 73 -12.14 22.72 2.70
N VAL A 74 -12.13 22.38 1.40
CA VAL A 74 -11.39 21.22 0.89
C VAL A 74 -9.91 21.35 1.19
N GLY A 75 -9.33 22.54 1.01
CA GLY A 75 -7.94 22.83 1.36
C GLY A 75 -7.64 22.54 2.83
N VAL A 76 -8.48 23.04 3.76
CA VAL A 76 -8.34 22.79 5.20
C VAL A 76 -8.50 21.30 5.54
N CYS A 77 -9.48 20.62 4.97
CA CYS A 77 -9.63 19.18 5.20
C CYS A 77 -8.43 18.40 4.66
N ALA A 78 -7.90 18.76 3.48
CA ALA A 78 -6.73 18.11 2.90
C ALA A 78 -5.46 18.31 3.75
N THR A 79 -5.26 19.50 4.33
CA THR A 79 -4.12 19.74 5.24
C THR A 79 -4.25 18.93 6.54
N LEU A 80 -5.45 18.78 7.08
CA LEU A 80 -5.71 17.87 8.21
C LEU A 80 -5.41 16.42 7.82
N GLY A 81 -5.85 15.98 6.63
CA GLY A 81 -5.54 14.67 6.08
C GLY A 81 -4.04 14.41 5.92
N TYR A 82 -3.28 15.44 5.52
CA TYR A 82 -1.82 15.38 5.45
C TYR A 82 -1.20 15.17 6.85
N GLY A 83 -1.67 15.91 7.85
CA GLY A 83 -1.25 15.76 9.24
C GLY A 83 -1.51 14.36 9.79
N MET A 84 -2.71 13.82 9.58
CA MET A 84 -3.06 12.44 9.94
C MET A 84 -2.15 11.42 9.24
N GLY A 85 -1.86 11.63 7.96
CA GLY A 85 -0.94 10.78 7.20
C GLY A 85 0.49 10.82 7.74
N LYS A 86 0.97 11.97 8.21
CA LYS A 86 2.28 12.10 8.89
C LYS A 86 2.32 11.34 10.22
N LEU A 87 1.29 11.45 11.04
CA LEU A 87 1.22 10.72 12.31
C LEU A 87 1.24 9.20 12.08
N ARG A 88 0.46 8.73 11.10
CA ARG A 88 0.43 7.32 10.70
C ARG A 88 1.79 6.85 10.20
N GLU A 89 2.46 7.65 9.38
CA GLU A 89 3.80 7.35 8.88
C GLU A 89 4.81 7.24 10.03
N HIS A 90 4.77 8.16 10.99
CA HIS A 90 5.64 8.12 12.16
C HIS A 90 5.43 6.84 12.96
N HIS A 91 4.18 6.47 13.22
CA HIS A 91 3.87 5.22 13.92
C HIS A 91 4.44 3.98 13.22
N TYR A 92 4.28 3.88 11.89
CA TYR A 92 4.83 2.75 11.14
C TYR A 92 6.36 2.73 11.12
N ARG A 93 7.02 3.89 11.01
CA ARG A 93 8.47 3.96 11.12
C ARG A 93 8.97 3.45 12.46
N THR A 94 8.34 3.87 13.56
CA THR A 94 8.74 3.43 14.89
C THR A 94 8.53 1.92 15.04
N ARG A 95 7.41 1.39 14.57
CA ARG A 95 7.15 -0.06 14.56
C ARG A 95 8.22 -0.81 13.77
N ASP A 96 8.52 -0.37 12.56
CA ASP A 96 9.46 -1.05 11.67
C ASP A 96 10.89 -0.99 12.24
N ALA A 97 11.29 0.14 12.83
CA ALA A 97 12.58 0.29 13.50
C ALA A 97 12.73 -0.65 14.71
N VAL A 98 11.66 -0.83 15.51
CA VAL A 98 11.68 -1.78 16.64
C VAL A 98 11.82 -3.23 16.13
N ILE A 99 11.11 -3.58 15.06
CA ILE A 99 11.19 -4.91 14.46
C ILE A 99 12.59 -5.16 13.87
N GLU A 100 13.13 -4.20 13.12
CA GLU A 100 14.48 -4.27 12.52
C GLU A 100 15.53 -4.47 13.62
N HIS A 101 15.46 -3.67 14.69
CA HIS A 101 16.36 -3.80 15.84
C HIS A 101 16.25 -5.18 16.53
N TYR A 102 15.04 -5.73 16.65
CA TYR A 102 14.84 -7.04 17.25
C TYR A 102 15.44 -8.18 16.41
N ILE A 103 15.29 -8.09 15.08
CA ILE A 103 15.89 -9.06 14.14
C ILE A 103 17.42 -9.00 14.21
N GLU A 104 18.00 -7.80 14.34
CA GLU A 104 19.45 -7.62 14.51
C GLU A 104 19.96 -8.21 15.83
N LEU A 105 19.18 -8.11 16.91
CA LEU A 105 19.56 -8.62 18.23
C LEU A 105 19.49 -10.15 18.33
N HIS A 106 18.53 -10.76 17.64
CA HIS A 106 18.23 -12.20 17.69
C HIS A 106 18.29 -12.87 16.31
N PRO A 107 19.44 -12.85 15.62
CA PRO A 107 19.55 -13.42 14.27
C PRO A 107 19.25 -14.92 14.23
N GLU A 108 19.42 -15.65 15.33
CA GLU A 108 19.13 -17.08 15.48
C GLU A 108 17.65 -17.44 15.27
N ASP A 109 16.72 -16.56 15.66
CA ASP A 109 15.28 -16.80 15.49
C ASP A 109 14.84 -16.67 14.02
N PHE A 110 15.67 -16.01 13.20
CA PHE A 110 15.37 -15.63 11.82
C PHE A 110 16.23 -16.34 10.77
N ASP A 111 16.86 -17.47 11.12
CA ASP A 111 17.69 -18.25 10.18
C ASP A 111 16.95 -18.64 8.88
N HIS A 112 15.63 -18.83 8.96
CA HIS A 112 14.78 -19.14 7.81
C HIS A 112 14.61 -17.99 6.82
N LEU A 113 14.85 -16.74 7.23
CA LEU A 113 14.76 -15.55 6.37
C LEU A 113 16.02 -15.35 5.51
N LYS A 114 17.12 -16.03 5.83
CA LYS A 114 18.39 -15.94 5.07
C LYS A 114 18.29 -16.59 3.69
N ASP A 115 17.35 -17.50 3.48
CA ASP A 115 17.12 -18.16 2.19
C ASP A 115 16.01 -17.45 1.39
N TYR A 116 16.41 -16.49 0.54
CA TYR A 116 15.50 -15.75 -0.34
C TYR A 116 14.80 -16.61 -1.39
N HIS A 117 15.39 -17.74 -1.75
CA HIS A 117 14.95 -18.56 -2.88
C HIS A 117 14.17 -19.79 -2.44
N GLY A 118 14.30 -20.19 -1.18
CA GLY A 118 13.60 -21.31 -0.58
C GLY A 118 13.84 -22.63 -1.31
N ARG A 119 13.00 -23.62 -1.03
CA ARG A 119 13.09 -24.93 -1.69
C ARG A 119 12.48 -24.85 -3.10
N PRO A 120 13.17 -25.34 -4.14
CA PRO A 120 12.58 -25.41 -5.48
C PRO A 120 11.40 -26.38 -5.51
N PHE A 121 10.39 -26.09 -6.34
CA PHE A 121 9.21 -26.96 -6.51
C PHE A 121 9.56 -28.41 -6.88
N SER A 122 10.70 -28.65 -7.54
CA SER A 122 11.18 -30.01 -7.83
C SER A 122 11.47 -30.84 -6.57
N LYS A 123 11.68 -30.20 -5.42
CA LYS A 123 11.91 -30.82 -4.11
C LYS A 123 10.68 -30.78 -3.20
N VAL A 124 9.56 -30.19 -3.65
CA VAL A 124 8.34 -30.01 -2.86
C VAL A 124 7.22 -30.82 -3.51
N LEU A 125 6.73 -31.84 -2.80
CA LEU A 125 5.54 -32.59 -3.21
C LEU A 125 4.31 -31.92 -2.60
N LEU A 126 3.56 -31.20 -3.44
CA LEU A 126 2.27 -30.63 -3.05
C LEU A 126 1.14 -31.60 -3.40
N PRO A 127 0.10 -31.73 -2.55
CA PRO A 127 -1.08 -32.51 -2.90
C PRO A 127 -1.77 -31.91 -4.13
N TRP A 128 -2.04 -32.75 -5.12
CA TRP A 128 -2.79 -32.35 -6.32
C TRP A 128 -4.28 -32.62 -6.12
N TYR A 129 -5.07 -31.54 -6.09
CA TYR A 129 -6.53 -31.60 -6.02
C TYR A 129 -7.13 -31.33 -7.40
N PRO A 130 -7.48 -32.36 -8.19
CA PRO A 130 -8.07 -32.15 -9.51
C PRO A 130 -9.48 -31.55 -9.38
N HIS A 131 -9.80 -30.58 -10.23
CA HIS A 131 -11.18 -30.13 -10.40
C HIS A 131 -11.97 -31.23 -11.12
N ARG A 132 -12.80 -31.96 -10.38
CA ARG A 132 -13.68 -32.98 -10.93
C ARG A 132 -14.96 -32.31 -11.39
N THR A 133 -15.25 -32.31 -12.70
CA THR A 133 -16.54 -31.91 -13.24
C THR A 133 -17.61 -32.95 -12.85
N GLN A 134 -18.12 -32.86 -11.63
CA GLN A 134 -19.30 -33.56 -11.19
C GLN A 134 -20.24 -32.57 -10.50
N TYR A 135 -20.89 -31.73 -11.32
CA TYR A 135 -22.24 -31.29 -10.99
C TYR A 135 -23.17 -32.21 -11.78
N GLN A 136 -23.81 -33.17 -11.11
CA GLN A 136 -25.03 -33.75 -11.68
C GLN A 136 -26.03 -32.60 -11.80
N LYS A 137 -26.48 -32.31 -13.02
CA LYS A 137 -27.74 -31.58 -13.21
C LYS A 137 -28.83 -32.52 -12.68
N HIS A 138 -29.44 -32.16 -11.55
CA HIS A 138 -30.71 -32.74 -11.17
C HIS A 138 -31.79 -32.00 -11.97
N GLU A 139 -32.50 -32.73 -12.82
CA GLU A 139 -33.75 -32.28 -13.46
C GLU A 139 -34.86 -32.11 -12.42
#